data_AF-A0A2W4LNK3-F1
#
_entry.id   AF-A0A2W4LNK3-F1
#
_cell.length_a   1.000
_cell.length_b   1.000
_cell.length_c   1.000
_cell.angle_alpha   90.00
_cell.angle_beta   90.00
_cell.angle_gamma   90.00
#
_symmetry.space_group_name_H-M   'P 1'
#
loop_
_entity.id
_entity.type
_entity.pdbx_description
1 polymer ?
#
loop_
_entity_poly.entity_id
_entity_poly.type
_entity_poly.pdbx_seq_one_letter_code
_entity_poly.pdbx_strand_id
1 'polypeptide(L)'
;VMLSRQAGLTATYNLVFDPSCQDEDIVELRRIHREIDEAVCRAYGWDDLVEQGLDHGFHKAGAYIRYTIGPAVKQEILDRLLELNHERYAAEVAAGLHDKNTKKRGGKTSAQGSLF
;
A
#
# COMPACT_ATOMS: atom_id res chain seq x y z
N VAL A 1 10.52 3.76 20.19
CA VAL A 1 11.19 4.06 18.91
C VAL A 1 11.36 5.56 18.69
N MET A 2 10.33 6.31 18.29
CA MET A 2 10.51 7.70 17.84
C MET A 2 10.90 8.68 18.95
N LEU A 3 10.15 8.68 20.06
CA LEU A 3 10.45 9.49 21.24
C LEU A 3 11.80 9.10 21.86
N SER A 4 12.07 7.79 21.97
CA SER A 4 13.33 7.26 22.54
C SER A 4 14.55 7.64 21.69
N ARG A 5 14.39 7.71 20.36
CA ARG A 5 15.45 8.11 19.42
C ARG A 5 15.48 9.60 19.11
N GLN A 6 14.56 10.39 19.66
CA GLN A 6 14.32 11.79 19.27
C GLN A 6 14.23 11.97 17.74
N ALA A 7 13.58 11.02 17.07
CA ALA A 7 13.54 10.92 15.61
C ALA A 7 12.11 11.09 15.07
N GLY A 8 11.99 11.81 13.94
CA GLY A 8 10.74 11.90 13.18
C GLY A 8 10.43 10.67 12.34
N LEU A 9 9.27 10.65 11.67
CA LEU A 9 8.78 9.49 10.89
C LEU A 9 9.74 9.12 9.78
N THR A 10 10.19 10.11 9.01
CA THR A 10 11.13 9.91 7.91
C THR A 10 12.43 9.28 8.38
N ALA A 11 13.02 9.79 9.46
CA ALA A 11 14.25 9.24 10.01
C ALA A 11 14.07 7.80 10.53
N THR A 12 12.92 7.54 11.17
CA THR A 12 12.59 6.20 11.68
C THR A 12 12.41 5.21 10.53
N TYR A 13 11.71 5.59 9.46
CA TYR A 13 11.51 4.72 8.31
C TYR A 13 12.78 4.49 7.50
N ASN A 14 13.70 5.46 7.44
CA ASN A 14 15.02 5.22 6.85
C ASN A 14 15.75 4.08 7.57
N LEU A 15 15.67 4.03 8.91
CA LEU A 15 16.26 2.95 9.70
C LEU A 15 15.55 1.61 9.47
N VAL A 16 14.21 1.61 9.41
CA VAL A 16 13.43 0.41 9.06
C VAL A 16 13.87 -0.17 7.72
N PHE A 17 14.19 0.68 6.74
CA PHE A 17 14.64 0.27 5.41
C PHE A 17 16.15 0.02 5.29
N ASP A 18 16.94 0.28 6.32
CA ASP A 18 18.38 0.05 6.33
C ASP A 18 18.73 -1.38 6.79
N PRO A 19 19.27 -2.26 5.91
CA PRO A 19 19.65 -3.63 6.28
C PRO A 19 20.72 -3.71 7.37
N SER A 20 21.55 -2.67 7.51
CA SER A 20 22.61 -2.63 8.51
C SER A 20 22.10 -2.28 9.91
N CYS A 21 20.92 -1.66 10.01
CA CYS A 21 20.29 -1.34 11.28
C CYS A 21 19.65 -2.59 11.90
N GLN A 22 20.26 -3.07 12.99
CA GLN A 22 19.84 -4.24 13.77
C GLN A 22 19.46 -3.87 15.21
N ASP A 23 19.18 -2.59 15.43
CA ASP A 23 18.76 -2.11 16.74
C ASP A 23 17.43 -2.77 17.14
N GLU A 24 17.33 -3.20 18.39
CA GLU A 24 16.22 -4.02 18.89
C GLU A 24 14.83 -3.41 18.59
N ASP A 25 14.68 -2.11 18.79
CA ASP A 25 13.42 -1.40 18.57
C ASP A 25 13.05 -1.25 17.08
N ILE A 26 14.03 -1.28 16.17
CA ILE A 26 13.82 -1.26 14.71
C ILE A 26 13.51 -2.67 14.21
N VAL A 27 14.20 -3.69 14.73
CA VAL A 27 13.90 -5.10 14.45
C VAL A 27 12.48 -5.44 14.91
N GLU A 28 12.08 -4.98 16.09
CA GLU A 28 10.73 -5.16 16.59
C GLU A 28 9.71 -4.42 15.72
N LEU A 29 10.01 -3.21 15.25
CA LEU A 29 9.14 -2.51 14.34
C LEU A 29 8.95 -3.27 13.01
N ARG A 30 10.00 -3.90 12.48
CA ARG A 30 9.89 -4.78 11.29
C ARG A 30 9.02 -6.00 11.57
N ARG A 31 9.18 -6.62 12.75
CA ARG A 31 8.35 -7.75 13.20
C ARG A 31 6.87 -7.38 13.24
N ILE A 32 6.54 -6.24 13.82
CA ILE A 32 5.16 -5.71 13.87
C ILE A 32 4.59 -5.49 12.45
N HIS A 33 5.38 -4.93 11.52
CA HIS A 33 4.92 -4.77 10.13
C HIS A 33 4.60 -6.12 9.48
N ARG A 34 5.41 -7.15 9.73
CA ARG A 34 5.12 -8.50 9.27
C ARG A 34 3.82 -9.05 9.85
N GLU A 35 3.58 -8.89 11.16
CA GLU A 35 2.32 -9.32 11.79
C GLU A 35 1.10 -8.62 11.20
N ILE A 36 1.22 -7.33 10.89
CA ILE A 36 0.17 -6.55 10.22
C ILE A 36 -0.10 -7.12 8.83
N ASP A 37 0.93 -7.35 8.02
CA ASP A 37 0.76 -7.88 6.67
C ASP A 37 0.11 -9.28 6.68
N GLU A 38 0.53 -10.16 7.60
CA GLU A 38 -0.09 -11.47 7.78
C GLU A 38 -1.57 -11.34 8.22
N ALA A 39 -1.87 -10.48 9.19
CA ALA A 39 -3.25 -10.25 9.65
C ALA A 39 -4.14 -9.69 8.53
N VAL A 40 -3.62 -8.80 7.68
CA VAL A 40 -4.33 -8.29 6.51
C VAL A 40 -4.61 -9.42 5.53
N CYS A 41 -3.64 -10.26 5.20
CA CYS A 41 -3.86 -11.40 4.29
C CYS A 41 -4.97 -12.33 4.83
N ARG A 42 -4.94 -12.66 6.13
CA ARG A 42 -6.02 -13.46 6.77
C ARG A 42 -7.38 -12.76 6.71
N ALA A 43 -7.44 -11.44 6.90
CA ALA A 43 -8.69 -10.68 6.83
C ALA A 43 -9.32 -10.70 5.42
N TYR A 44 -8.50 -10.82 4.38
CA TYR A 44 -8.95 -11.02 3.00
C TYR A 44 -9.23 -12.50 2.66
N GLY A 45 -9.01 -13.44 3.59
CA GLY A 45 -9.18 -14.88 3.37
C GLY A 45 -8.04 -15.53 2.59
N TRP A 46 -6.85 -14.92 2.59
CA TRP A 46 -5.65 -15.41 1.88
C TRP A 46 -4.70 -16.12 2.84
N ASP A 47 -5.23 -17.07 3.62
CA ASP A 47 -4.45 -17.87 4.56
C ASP A 47 -3.36 -18.68 3.85
N ASP A 48 -3.60 -19.07 2.61
CA ASP A 48 -2.64 -19.78 1.75
C ASP A 48 -1.34 -18.98 1.52
N LEU A 49 -1.41 -17.65 1.38
CA LEU A 49 -0.22 -16.79 1.26
C LEU A 49 0.56 -16.71 2.56
N VAL A 50 -0.16 -16.71 3.69
CA VAL A 50 0.45 -16.66 5.02
C VAL A 50 1.16 -17.99 5.32
N GLU A 51 0.54 -19.11 4.97
CA GLU A 51 1.13 -20.46 5.13
C GLU A 51 2.39 -20.66 4.28
N GLN A 52 2.39 -20.15 3.04
CA GLN A 52 3.56 -20.17 2.16
C GLN A 52 4.69 -19.23 2.61
N GLY A 53 4.34 -18.22 3.41
CA GLY A 53 5.24 -17.18 3.88
C GLY A 53 5.34 -16.01 2.91
N LEU A 54 5.23 -14.79 3.45
CA LEU A 54 5.17 -13.55 2.66
C LEU A 54 6.55 -13.04 2.17
N ASP A 55 7.63 -13.80 2.43
CA ASP A 55 9.01 -13.46 2.04
C ASP A 55 9.43 -12.02 2.46
N HIS A 56 9.18 -11.66 3.73
CA HIS A 56 9.59 -10.35 4.24
C HIS A 56 11.11 -10.17 4.20
N GLY A 57 11.55 -9.10 3.57
CA GLY A 57 12.96 -8.81 3.40
C GLY A 57 13.20 -7.46 2.74
N PHE A 58 14.45 -7.23 2.35
CA PHE A 58 14.85 -6.00 1.68
C PHE A 58 14.71 -6.16 0.17
N HIS A 59 13.61 -5.67 -0.38
CA HIS A 59 13.27 -5.81 -1.79
C HIS A 59 13.30 -4.46 -2.51
N LYS A 60 13.49 -4.51 -3.82
CA LYS A 60 13.49 -3.32 -4.66
C LYS A 60 12.08 -2.75 -4.78
N ALA A 61 11.92 -1.48 -4.41
CA ALA A 61 10.72 -0.68 -4.55
C ALA A 61 11.03 0.56 -5.42
N GLY A 62 10.97 0.38 -6.75
CA GLY A 62 11.36 1.40 -7.70
C GLY A 62 12.87 1.66 -7.68
N ALA A 63 13.28 2.89 -7.39
CA ALA A 63 14.69 3.28 -7.31
C ALA A 63 15.37 2.93 -5.97
N TYR A 64 14.60 2.51 -4.96
CA TYR A 64 15.08 2.30 -3.60
C TYR A 64 14.90 0.85 -3.14
N ILE A 65 15.65 0.45 -2.13
CA ILE A 65 15.44 -0.81 -1.40
C ILE A 65 14.61 -0.52 -0.16
N ARG A 66 13.59 -1.33 0.11
CA ARG A 66 12.73 -1.20 1.29
C ARG A 66 12.53 -2.56 1.95
N TYR A 67 12.35 -2.55 3.27
CA TYR A 67 11.82 -3.70 4.00
C TYR A 67 10.34 -3.87 3.64
N THR A 68 9.99 -4.96 2.98
CA THR A 68 8.64 -5.25 2.48
C THR A 68 8.49 -6.75 2.19
N ILE A 69 7.32 -7.18 1.69
CA ILE A 69 7.06 -8.55 1.24
C ILE A 69 7.78 -8.87 -0.07
N GLY A 70 7.95 -10.16 -0.36
CA GLY A 70 8.61 -10.64 -1.57
C GLY A 70 7.92 -10.15 -2.85
N PRO A 71 8.68 -9.95 -3.95
CA PRO A 71 8.12 -9.45 -5.21
C PRO A 71 7.05 -10.38 -5.80
N ALA A 72 7.17 -11.70 -5.62
CA ALA A 72 6.16 -12.67 -6.06
C ALA A 72 4.85 -12.54 -5.26
N VAL A 73 4.95 -12.47 -3.93
CA VAL A 73 3.80 -12.29 -3.04
C VAL A 73 3.11 -10.96 -3.31
N LYS A 74 3.89 -9.89 -3.54
CA LYS A 74 3.36 -8.58 -3.91
C LYS A 74 2.56 -8.64 -5.22
N GLN A 75 3.06 -9.35 -6.23
CA GLN A 75 2.37 -9.51 -7.50
C GLN A 75 1.04 -10.25 -7.30
N GLU A 76 1.07 -11.37 -6.58
CA GLU A 76 -0.12 -12.18 -6.29
C GLU A 76 -1.19 -11.39 -5.53
N ILE A 77 -0.80 -10.59 -4.52
CA ILE A 77 -1.73 -9.69 -3.82
C ILE A 77 -2.36 -8.68 -4.79
N LEU A 78 -1.59 -8.10 -5.71
CA LEU A 78 -2.11 -7.15 -6.68
C LEU A 78 -3.10 -7.81 -7.64
N ASP A 79 -2.83 -9.04 -8.07
CA ASP A 79 -3.70 -9.80 -8.97
C ASP A 79 -5.03 -10.15 -8.28
N ARG A 80 -5.00 -10.60 -7.02
CA ARG A 80 -6.23 -10.85 -6.22
C ARG A 80 -7.04 -9.58 -5.98
N LEU A 81 -6.36 -8.46 -5.69
CA LEU A 81 -7.04 -7.17 -5.52
C LEU A 81 -7.68 -6.69 -6.83
N LEU A 82 -7.03 -6.93 -7.97
CA LEU A 82 -7.57 -6.57 -9.28
C LEU A 82 -8.84 -7.38 -9.59
N GLU A 83 -8.82 -8.69 -9.35
CA GLU A 83 -9.98 -9.56 -9.51
C GLU A 83 -11.15 -9.11 -8.63
N LEU A 84 -10.91 -8.91 -7.33
CA LEU A 84 -11.92 -8.44 -6.39
C LEU A 84 -12.51 -7.07 -6.79
N ASN A 85 -11.67 -6.18 -7.34
CA ASN A 85 -12.13 -4.90 -7.84
C ASN A 85 -13.04 -5.05 -9.07
N HIS A 86 -12.73 -5.97 -9.99
CA HIS A 86 -13.60 -6.25 -11.14
C HIS A 86 -14.96 -6.82 -10.71
N GLU A 87 -14.99 -7.73 -9.74
CA GLU A 87 -16.24 -8.28 -9.20
C GLU A 87 -17.11 -7.19 -8.56
N ARG A 88 -16.50 -6.37 -7.69
CA ARG A 88 -17.19 -5.25 -7.04
C ARG A 88 -17.69 -4.23 -8.05
N TYR A 89 -16.88 -3.91 -9.05
CA TYR A 89 -17.27 -3.02 -10.14
C TYR A 89 -18.50 -3.55 -10.89
N ALA A 90 -18.48 -4.84 -11.27
CA ALA A 90 -19.62 -5.47 -11.95
C ALA A 90 -20.89 -5.43 -11.08
N ALA A 91 -20.76 -5.66 -9.78
CA ALA A 91 -21.86 -5.55 -8.83
C ALA A 91 -22.38 -4.10 -8.69
N GLU A 92 -21.51 -3.10 -8.65
CA GLU A 92 -21.87 -1.68 -8.61
C GLU A 92 -22.59 -1.21 -9.88
N VAL A 93 -22.11 -1.67 -11.05
CA VAL A 93 -22.76 -1.41 -12.35
C VAL A 93 -24.14 -2.06 -12.39
N ALA A 94 -24.27 -3.32 -11.95
CA ALA A 94 -25.56 -4.01 -11.87
C ALA A 94 -26.53 -3.31 -10.89
N ALA A 95 -26.02 -2.73 -9.81
CA ALA A 95 -26.78 -1.94 -8.84
C ALA A 95 -27.11 -0.51 -9.34
N GLY A 96 -26.66 -0.11 -10.54
CA GLY A 96 -26.90 1.22 -11.11
C GLY A 96 -26.21 2.36 -10.36
N LEU A 97 -25.19 2.05 -9.54
CA LEU A 97 -24.45 3.02 -8.74
C LEU A 97 -23.33 3.70 -9.53
N HIS A 98 -22.97 3.16 -10.70
CA HIS A 98 -21.78 3.57 -11.45
C HIS A 98 -21.99 4.69 -12.50
N ASP A 99 -23.21 5.24 -12.64
CA ASP A 99 -23.54 6.23 -13.69
C ASP A 99 -23.93 7.63 -13.17
N LYS A 100 -23.64 7.95 -11.91
CA LYS A 100 -24.05 9.23 -11.29
C LYS A 100 -23.04 10.37 -11.38
N ASN A 101 -22.12 10.40 -12.36
CA ASN A 101 -21.24 11.57 -12.52
C ASN A 101 -20.84 12.00 -13.95
N THR A 102 -21.50 11.49 -15.00
CA THR A 102 -21.26 11.96 -16.38
C THR A 102 -22.17 13.11 -16.83
N LYS A 103 -23.08 13.62 -15.97
CA LYS A 103 -23.88 14.83 -16.24
C LYS A 103 -23.57 15.98 -15.28
N LYS A 104 -22.37 16.57 -15.43
CA LYS A 104 -22.19 18.02 -15.25
C LYS A 104 -21.02 18.57 -16.08
N ARG A 105 -20.95 18.21 -17.37
CA ARG A 105 -20.38 19.12 -18.39
C ARG A 105 -21.44 20.18 -18.69
N GLY A 106 -21.34 21.33 -18.03
CA GLY A 106 -22.31 22.41 -18.17
C GLY A 106 -21.88 23.72 -17.52
N GLY A 107 -20.95 24.42 -18.17
CA GLY A 107 -20.87 25.88 -18.16
C GLY A 107 -20.02 26.58 -17.09
N LYS A 108 -19.27 27.60 -17.55
CA LYS A 108 -18.35 28.55 -16.86
C LYS A 108 -16.92 28.00 -16.74
N THR A 109 -15.86 28.67 -17.20
CA THR A 109 -15.50 30.10 -17.37
C THR A 109 -14.32 30.09 -18.41
N SER A 110 -13.88 31.13 -19.14
CA SER A 110 -13.62 32.51 -18.75
C SER A 110 -13.21 33.32 -19.99
N ALA A 111 -13.64 34.59 -20.00
CA ALA A 111 -13.16 35.62 -20.91
C ALA A 111 -11.63 35.74 -20.87
N GLN A 112 -11.03 35.92 -22.04
CA GLN A 112 -9.66 36.38 -22.20
C GLN A 112 -9.51 37.76 -21.56
N GLY A 113 -8.70 37.83 -20.51
CA GLY A 113 -8.18 39.05 -19.91
C GLY A 113 -6.66 38.94 -19.84
N SER A 114 -6.00 39.66 -20.74
CA SER A 114 -4.57 39.99 -20.69
C SER A 114 -4.21 40.72 -19.39
N LEU A 115 -3.02 40.46 -18.83
CA LEU A 115 -2.01 41.43 -18.37
C LEU A 115 -1.22 40.96 -17.15
N PHE A 116 0.12 40.99 -17.33
CA PHE A 116 1.24 40.85 -16.39
C PHE A 116 1.66 39.44 -15.96
#